data_AF-A0A847CV57-F1
#
_entry.id   AF-A0A847CV57-F1
#
_cell.length_a   1.000
_cell.length_b   1.000
_cell.length_c   1.000
_cell.angle_alpha   90.00
_cell.angle_beta   90.00
_cell.angle_gamma   90.00
#
_symmetry.space_group_name_H-M   'P 1'
#
loop_
_entity.id
_entity.type
_entity.pdbx_description
1 polymer ?
#
loop_
_entity_poly.entity_id
_entity_poly.type
_entity_poly.pdbx_seq_one_letter_code
_entity_poly.pdbx_strand_id
1 'polypeptide(L)'
;MKLRELNLVSYGKLLDKKIELKDNFNLICGPNESGKSTIRSFVFNMLFGGTVPGSKRTIYTKDYERNIPWISSRYEGSMIIEYEELSYYFYRNFMKTKESLTIHNLISGEDAKSIFHVDPSKKVESLDETFFGVSESTLRDLFIISDELIMEENLSYDLKDRIINHFSTQSETMSVESLISKIENYTFGKDDKKELRNINSELNSVEESLKHQFDSNEYDLILKKIEKINDIILEKENALAELEFNFQKVIGNNDIITNNKSSQDLHEIGKVENKIEELEDKILQLSKFSNPYGKVLILISIFSLILGVIFNKKLLMGLGLVFLLGFLYSIFQENSLKSKKNDLRLLYNELDLLLEKKDSSSNVISNIDIQSNYERIGEIRREISESKILKEKLLERIRHLDGEKERLNFKNSKKKELSKRLEELNFNKDMGEISISILKKISKSNFLEASTVLIEDSSEFIKEITNGKYSKLYIGDKGEITLFDEEISQMVNVDDLSQGTIGQVYLAYRLGLIVNSGIDFPIFIDDGLTLYDEERKKASLNLLKKISKDYQIIFFTNHKDILFDNQLNEGINLINL
;
A
#
# COMPACT_ATOMS: atom_id res chain seq x y z
N MET A 1 -30.25 11.08 30.87
CA MET A 1 -30.45 12.53 30.87
C MET A 1 -31.92 12.82 30.66
N LYS A 2 -32.54 13.65 31.49
CA LYS A 2 -33.95 14.03 31.38
C LYS A 2 -34.11 15.53 31.22
N LEU A 3 -34.98 15.98 30.34
CA LEU A 3 -35.32 17.39 30.17
C LEU A 3 -36.41 17.77 31.16
N ARG A 4 -36.20 18.83 31.93
CA ARG A 4 -37.18 19.33 32.92
C ARG A 4 -37.89 20.58 32.44
N GLU A 5 -37.15 21.50 31.83
CA GLU A 5 -37.69 22.77 31.37
C GLU A 5 -37.00 23.19 30.08
N LEU A 6 -37.79 23.68 29.11
CA LEU A 6 -37.30 24.34 27.91
C LEU A 6 -37.81 25.77 27.91
N ASN A 7 -36.89 26.74 27.81
CA ASN A 7 -37.21 28.16 27.77
C ASN A 7 -36.68 28.77 26.47
N LEU A 8 -37.57 28.87 25.48
CA LEU A 8 -37.32 29.41 24.16
C LEU A 8 -37.53 30.93 24.20
N VAL A 9 -36.52 31.66 24.67
CA VAL A 9 -36.54 33.13 24.76
C VAL A 9 -36.76 33.74 23.37
N SER A 10 -35.97 33.32 22.38
CA SER A 10 -36.18 33.71 20.99
C SER A 10 -35.58 32.66 20.06
N TYR A 11 -36.44 31.82 19.48
CA TYR A 11 -36.01 30.69 18.65
C TYR A 11 -37.04 30.37 17.54
N GLY A 12 -36.66 30.57 16.28
CA GLY A 12 -37.56 30.46 15.14
C GLY A 12 -38.75 31.41 15.26
N LYS A 13 -39.97 30.85 15.28
CA LYS A 13 -41.21 31.61 15.51
C LYS A 13 -41.65 31.66 16.99
N LEU A 14 -40.97 30.92 17.87
CA LEU A 14 -41.33 30.84 19.28
C LEU A 14 -40.58 31.93 20.04
N LEU A 15 -41.32 32.78 20.74
CA LEU A 15 -40.82 33.90 21.54
C LEU A 15 -41.36 33.75 22.96
N ASP A 16 -40.48 33.88 23.95
CA ASP A 16 -40.78 33.77 25.39
C ASP A 16 -41.66 32.56 25.75
N LYS A 17 -41.41 31.41 25.10
CA LYS A 17 -42.17 30.17 25.34
C LYS A 17 -41.42 29.29 26.32
N LYS A 18 -42.04 29.06 27.49
CA LYS A 18 -41.59 28.09 28.49
C LYS A 18 -42.41 26.80 28.40
N ILE A 19 -41.74 25.64 28.45
CA ILE A 19 -42.33 24.31 28.39
C ILE A 19 -41.77 23.47 29.53
N GLU A 20 -42.64 22.94 30.38
CA GLU A 20 -42.28 22.07 31.50
C GLU A 20 -42.53 20.60 31.13
N LEU A 21 -41.52 19.77 31.35
CA LEU A 21 -41.49 18.35 30.99
C LEU A 21 -41.38 17.48 32.26
N LYS A 22 -42.09 16.34 32.24
CA LYS A 22 -42.06 15.32 33.30
C LYS A 22 -41.16 14.16 32.89
N ASP A 23 -40.80 13.31 33.85
CA ASP A 23 -39.91 12.15 33.66
C ASP A 23 -40.32 11.21 32.53
N ASN A 24 -41.62 10.93 32.44
CA ASN A 24 -42.13 9.81 31.65
C ASN A 24 -42.61 10.31 30.28
N PHE A 25 -43.91 10.17 30.02
CA PHE A 25 -44.51 10.50 28.74
C PHE A 25 -44.97 11.97 28.70
N ASN A 26 -44.43 12.73 27.77
CA ASN A 26 -44.82 14.11 27.47
C ASN A 26 -45.47 14.18 26.10
N LEU A 27 -46.71 14.63 26.03
CA LEU A 27 -47.46 14.76 24.80
C LEU A 27 -47.64 16.24 24.46
N ILE A 28 -46.98 16.69 23.39
CA ILE A 28 -47.00 18.06 22.90
C ILE A 28 -47.94 18.14 21.70
N CYS A 29 -49.14 18.67 21.93
CA CYS A 29 -50.19 18.80 20.93
C CYS A 29 -50.26 20.22 20.36
N GLY A 30 -50.35 20.35 19.04
CA GLY A 30 -50.65 21.63 18.40
C GLY A 30 -50.84 21.49 16.89
N PRO A 31 -51.52 22.43 16.23
CA PRO A 31 -51.75 22.40 14.78
C PRO A 31 -50.43 22.32 13.99
N ASN A 32 -50.53 22.02 12.70
CA ASN A 32 -49.38 22.19 11.80
C ASN A 32 -48.88 23.63 11.92
N GLU A 33 -47.56 23.80 11.85
CA GLU A 33 -46.92 25.10 12.04
C GLU A 33 -47.12 25.73 13.43
N SER A 34 -47.47 24.97 14.48
CA SER A 34 -47.45 25.49 15.86
C SER A 34 -46.04 25.65 16.45
N GLY A 35 -45.06 24.92 15.92
CA GLY A 35 -43.67 24.97 16.39
C GLY A 35 -43.12 23.67 16.99
N LYS A 36 -43.83 22.54 16.83
CA LYS A 36 -43.39 21.20 17.26
C LYS A 36 -41.95 20.86 16.83
N SER A 37 -41.67 20.87 15.52
CA SER A 37 -40.33 20.60 15.00
C SER A 37 -39.31 21.67 15.43
N THR A 38 -39.74 22.92 15.63
CA THR A 38 -38.88 24.00 16.17
C THR A 38 -38.44 23.70 17.60
N ILE A 39 -39.30 23.12 18.45
CA ILE A 39 -38.96 22.70 19.82
C ILE A 39 -37.97 21.54 19.80
N ARG A 40 -38.17 20.55 18.93
CA ARG A 40 -37.19 19.46 18.75
C ARG A 40 -35.83 20.00 18.32
N SER A 41 -35.80 20.86 17.29
CA SER A 41 -34.57 21.49 16.81
C SER A 41 -33.90 22.34 17.90
N PHE A 42 -34.68 23.03 18.73
CA PHE A 42 -34.18 23.77 19.88
C PHE A 42 -33.38 22.88 20.82
N VAL A 43 -33.91 21.72 21.24
CA VAL A 43 -33.21 20.81 22.15
C VAL A 43 -31.86 20.37 21.59
N PHE A 44 -31.84 19.88 20.34
CA PHE A 44 -30.58 19.44 19.76
C PHE A 44 -29.60 20.59 19.54
N ASN A 45 -30.07 21.76 19.12
CA ASN A 45 -29.19 22.90 18.90
C ASN A 45 -28.68 23.48 20.24
N MET A 46 -29.41 23.35 21.35
CA MET A 46 -28.91 23.66 22.69
C MET A 46 -27.68 22.80 23.04
N LEU A 47 -27.70 21.50 22.70
CA LEU A 47 -26.62 20.56 22.98
C LEU A 47 -25.44 20.69 22.00
N PHE A 48 -25.73 20.83 20.70
CA PHE A 48 -24.74 20.69 19.63
C PHE A 48 -24.45 21.97 18.83
N GLY A 49 -25.15 23.07 19.11
CA GLY A 49 -24.92 24.37 18.45
C GLY A 49 -25.41 24.47 17.00
N GLY A 50 -25.99 23.41 16.43
CA GLY A 50 -26.60 23.43 15.09
C GLY A 50 -25.60 23.48 13.93
N THR A 51 -24.40 22.94 14.13
CA THR A 51 -23.38 22.78 13.08
C THR A 51 -23.47 21.44 12.37
N VAL A 52 -22.93 21.35 11.15
CA VAL A 52 -22.86 20.08 10.40
C VAL A 52 -21.89 19.13 11.11
N PRO A 53 -22.36 17.95 11.55
CA PRO A 53 -21.51 16.97 12.24
C PRO A 53 -20.31 16.55 11.39
N GLY A 54 -19.15 16.33 12.04
CA GLY A 54 -17.92 15.84 11.38
C GLY A 54 -17.20 16.82 10.45
N SER A 55 -17.71 18.05 10.25
CA SER A 55 -17.07 19.04 9.37
C SER A 55 -15.83 19.66 10.00
N LYS A 56 -14.70 19.66 9.26
CA LYS A 56 -13.45 20.34 9.67
C LYS A 56 -13.57 21.86 9.77
N ARG A 57 -14.59 22.45 9.14
CA ARG A 57 -14.91 23.88 9.20
C ARG A 57 -16.24 24.07 9.89
N THR A 58 -16.41 25.18 10.61
CA THR A 58 -17.71 25.53 11.19
C THR A 58 -18.71 25.86 10.09
N ILE A 59 -19.60 24.91 9.80
CA ILE A 59 -20.69 25.05 8.84
C ILE A 59 -21.98 24.86 9.63
N TYR A 60 -22.92 25.80 9.53
CA TYR A 60 -24.21 25.69 10.20
C TYR A 60 -25.19 24.88 9.34
N THR A 61 -26.05 24.10 9.99
CA THR A 61 -27.06 23.28 9.31
C THR A 61 -28.17 24.16 8.71
N LYS A 62 -28.88 23.62 7.71
CA LYS A 62 -30.11 24.26 7.21
C LYS A 62 -31.17 24.40 8.30
N ASP A 63 -31.23 23.45 9.23
CA ASP A 63 -32.13 23.51 10.38
C ASP A 63 -31.82 24.71 11.29
N TYR A 64 -30.54 24.93 11.62
CA TYR A 64 -30.12 26.11 12.36
C TYR A 64 -30.55 27.41 11.66
N GLU A 65 -30.35 27.51 10.34
CA GLU A 65 -30.69 28.74 9.61
C GLU A 65 -32.19 29.00 9.53
N ARG A 66 -33.00 27.93 9.39
CA ARG A 66 -34.47 28.03 9.42
C ARG A 66 -35.01 28.53 10.75
N ASN A 67 -34.29 28.27 11.85
CA ASN A 67 -34.69 28.65 13.19
C ASN A 67 -34.13 30.00 13.65
N ILE A 68 -33.48 30.78 12.77
CA ILE A 68 -33.13 32.17 13.07
C ILE A 68 -34.42 32.99 13.25
N PRO A 69 -34.61 33.70 14.39
CA PRO A 69 -35.78 34.52 14.62
C PRO A 69 -35.91 35.66 13.62
N TRP A 70 -37.12 35.88 13.12
CA TRP A 70 -37.43 36.86 12.08
C TRP A 70 -37.68 38.25 12.67
N ILE A 71 -38.22 38.29 13.88
CA ILE A 71 -38.73 39.50 14.54
C ILE A 71 -37.77 40.00 15.62
N SER A 72 -36.97 39.10 16.20
CA SER A 72 -36.11 39.39 17.34
C SER A 72 -34.66 39.56 16.92
N SER A 73 -33.98 40.53 17.52
CA SER A 73 -32.53 40.68 17.41
C SER A 73 -31.76 39.68 18.25
N ARG A 74 -32.46 38.87 19.06
CA ARG A 74 -31.89 37.81 19.90
C ARG A 74 -32.15 36.45 19.27
N TYR A 75 -31.18 35.56 19.40
CA TYR A 75 -31.33 34.16 19.08
C TYR A 75 -30.73 33.37 20.25
N GLU A 76 -31.55 33.07 21.25
CA GLU A 76 -31.10 32.56 22.55
C GLU A 76 -32.18 31.71 23.22
N GLY A 77 -31.75 30.86 24.15
CA GLY A 77 -32.65 30.11 25.00
C GLY A 77 -31.93 29.40 26.13
N SER A 78 -32.70 28.75 26.99
CA SER A 78 -32.19 27.98 28.11
C SER A 78 -32.97 26.68 28.30
N MET A 79 -32.37 25.72 28.96
CA MET A 79 -33.04 24.49 29.38
C MET A 79 -32.50 24.01 30.72
N ILE A 80 -33.37 23.34 31.48
CA ILE A 80 -32.98 22.62 32.68
C ILE A 80 -33.00 21.14 32.36
N ILE A 81 -31.88 20.47 32.65
CA ILE A 81 -31.76 19.02 32.49
C ILE A 81 -31.39 18.38 33.81
N GLU A 82 -31.76 17.12 33.97
CA GLU A 82 -31.33 16.25 35.05
C GLU A 82 -30.41 15.15 34.51
N TYR A 83 -29.27 14.98 35.15
CA TYR A 83 -28.26 13.99 34.80
C TYR A 83 -27.56 13.52 36.08
N GLU A 84 -27.45 12.20 36.26
CA GLU A 84 -26.90 11.58 37.49
C GLU A 84 -27.53 12.15 38.78
N GLU A 85 -28.87 12.27 38.81
CA GLU A 85 -29.65 12.82 39.94
C GLU A 85 -29.39 14.31 40.27
N LEU A 86 -28.55 14.98 39.48
CA LEU A 86 -28.25 16.40 39.63
C LEU A 86 -28.94 17.23 38.54
N SER A 87 -29.36 18.43 38.90
CA SER A 87 -29.99 19.38 37.98
C SER A 87 -28.98 20.39 37.45
N TYR A 88 -29.00 20.62 36.14
CA TYR A 88 -28.10 21.53 35.44
C TYR A 88 -28.90 22.53 34.61
N TYR A 89 -28.46 23.79 34.63
CA TYR A 89 -28.99 24.84 33.79
C TYR A 89 -28.06 25.07 32.60
N PHE A 90 -28.65 24.97 31.40
CA PHE A 90 -28.00 25.26 30.15
C PHE A 90 -28.55 26.58 29.62
N TYR A 91 -27.67 27.49 29.22
CA TYR A 91 -28.02 28.68 28.46
C TYR A 91 -27.16 28.75 27.21
N ARG A 92 -27.78 29.10 26.08
CA ARG A 92 -27.07 29.28 24.82
C ARG A 92 -27.50 30.56 24.13
N ASN A 93 -26.51 31.31 23.66
CA ASN A 93 -26.68 32.31 22.63
C ASN A 93 -26.27 31.69 21.29
N PHE A 94 -27.21 31.63 20.35
CA PHE A 94 -27.00 31.02 19.04
C PHE A 94 -26.44 32.01 18.01
N MET A 95 -26.44 33.32 18.27
CA MET A 95 -26.02 34.31 17.28
C MET A 95 -24.56 34.08 16.86
N LYS A 96 -24.30 33.89 15.55
CA LYS A 96 -22.95 33.62 15.00
C LYS A 96 -21.84 34.61 15.47
N THR A 97 -22.21 35.84 15.85
CA THR A 97 -21.28 36.88 16.32
C THR A 97 -21.02 36.86 17.83
N LYS A 98 -21.88 36.22 18.62
CA LYS A 98 -21.87 36.17 20.09
C LYS A 98 -22.19 34.77 20.61
N GLU A 99 -21.84 33.76 19.83
CA GLU A 99 -22.18 32.37 20.11
C GLU A 99 -21.49 31.96 21.42
N SER A 100 -22.25 31.34 22.31
CA SER A 100 -21.77 30.92 23.63
C SER A 100 -22.69 29.88 24.25
N LEU A 101 -22.10 28.93 24.97
CA LEU A 101 -22.79 27.97 25.82
C LEU A 101 -22.36 28.20 27.28
N THR A 102 -23.30 28.15 28.19
CA THR A 102 -23.05 28.16 29.64
C THR A 102 -23.77 26.98 30.26
N ILE A 103 -23.08 26.22 31.09
CA ILE A 103 -23.64 25.10 31.82
C ILE A 103 -23.21 25.23 33.27
N HIS A 104 -24.17 25.25 34.19
CA HIS A 104 -23.88 25.22 35.61
C HIS A 104 -24.82 24.28 36.36
N ASN A 105 -24.33 23.72 37.46
CA ASN A 105 -25.17 23.01 38.41
C ASN A 105 -26.20 23.99 39.00
N LEU A 106 -27.48 23.62 38.98
CA LEU A 106 -28.58 24.50 39.37
C LEU A 106 -28.56 24.83 40.88
N ILE A 107 -27.99 23.95 41.70
CA ILE A 107 -27.93 24.09 43.16
C ILE A 107 -26.63 24.77 43.59
N SER A 108 -25.47 24.23 43.17
CA SER A 108 -24.17 24.77 43.60
C SER A 108 -23.75 26.01 42.83
N GLY A 109 -24.28 26.22 41.61
CA GLY A 109 -23.89 27.30 40.71
C GLY A 109 -22.52 27.10 40.04
N GLU A 110 -21.88 25.95 40.25
CA GLU A 110 -20.56 25.63 39.69
C GLU A 110 -20.65 25.34 38.19
N ASP A 111 -19.61 25.74 37.43
CA ASP A 111 -19.50 25.41 36.01
C ASP A 111 -19.42 23.90 35.82
N ALA A 112 -20.20 23.38 34.87
CA ALA A 112 -20.33 21.95 34.60
C ALA A 112 -19.94 21.57 33.16
N LYS A 113 -19.25 22.44 32.40
CA LYS A 113 -18.87 22.14 31.02
C LYS A 113 -18.02 20.88 30.88
N SER A 114 -17.12 20.64 31.85
CA SER A 114 -16.28 19.45 31.88
C SER A 114 -17.06 18.15 32.05
N ILE A 115 -18.14 18.15 32.86
CA ILE A 115 -19.01 16.99 33.08
C ILE A 115 -19.70 16.58 31.76
N PHE A 116 -20.07 17.56 30.95
CA PHE A 116 -20.69 17.34 29.64
C PHE A 116 -19.68 17.26 28.48
N HIS A 117 -18.39 17.08 28.80
CA HIS A 117 -17.30 16.92 27.82
C HIS A 117 -17.28 18.03 26.76
N VAL A 118 -17.58 19.27 27.16
CA VAL A 118 -17.57 20.42 26.25
C VAL A 118 -16.13 20.91 26.09
N ASP A 119 -15.65 20.95 24.86
CA ASP A 119 -14.34 21.51 24.51
C ASP A 119 -14.42 23.03 24.29
N PRO A 120 -13.90 23.87 25.20
CA PRO A 120 -13.95 25.33 25.09
C PRO A 120 -13.03 25.89 24.00
N SER A 121 -12.14 25.06 23.41
CA SER A 121 -11.28 25.50 22.32
C SER A 121 -12.00 25.54 20.96
N LYS A 122 -13.14 24.85 20.84
CA LYS A 122 -13.95 24.85 19.63
C LYS A 122 -14.64 26.19 19.46
N LYS A 123 -14.72 26.64 18.20
CA LYS A 123 -15.46 27.87 17.84
C LYS A 123 -16.94 27.81 18.22
N VAL A 124 -17.53 26.62 18.15
CA VAL A 124 -18.90 26.35 18.59
C VAL A 124 -18.82 25.28 19.66
N GLU A 125 -19.05 25.70 20.90
CA GLU A 125 -19.05 24.81 22.05
C GLU A 125 -20.25 23.86 21.94
N SER A 126 -20.01 22.57 22.15
CA SER A 126 -21.01 21.50 22.00
C SER A 126 -20.62 20.32 22.87
N LEU A 127 -21.62 19.51 23.25
CA LEU A 127 -21.37 18.16 23.74
C LEU A 127 -20.77 17.35 22.60
N ASP A 128 -19.69 16.64 22.85
CA ASP A 128 -19.06 15.79 21.82
C ASP A 128 -19.41 14.32 21.98
N GLU A 129 -18.94 13.51 21.03
CA GLU A 129 -19.26 12.08 20.90
C GLU A 129 -18.82 11.28 22.13
N THR A 130 -17.87 11.80 22.92
CA THR A 130 -17.37 11.10 24.12
C THR A 130 -18.37 11.12 25.27
N PHE A 131 -19.32 12.07 25.29
CA PHE A 131 -20.35 12.14 26.33
C PHE A 131 -21.42 11.06 26.13
N PHE A 132 -21.95 10.92 24.91
CA PHE A 132 -22.99 9.93 24.59
C PHE A 132 -22.43 8.58 24.14
N GLY A 133 -21.13 8.50 23.84
CA GLY A 133 -20.50 7.32 23.21
C GLY A 133 -20.82 7.16 21.72
N VAL A 134 -21.59 8.08 21.14
CA VAL A 134 -22.08 8.07 19.75
C VAL A 134 -22.04 9.48 19.15
N SER A 135 -22.03 9.57 17.82
CA SER A 135 -22.09 10.85 17.12
C SER A 135 -23.46 11.54 17.24
N GLU A 136 -23.50 12.87 17.05
CA GLU A 136 -24.77 13.63 16.98
C GLU A 136 -25.72 13.05 15.91
N SER A 137 -25.18 12.66 14.76
CA SER A 137 -25.97 12.04 13.69
C SER A 137 -26.65 10.76 14.16
N THR A 138 -25.92 9.86 14.80
CA THR A 138 -26.47 8.60 15.31
C THR A 138 -27.48 8.84 16.42
N LEU A 139 -27.20 9.79 17.32
CA LEU A 139 -28.12 10.16 18.38
C LEU A 139 -29.45 10.66 17.80
N ARG A 140 -29.41 11.53 16.78
CA ARG A 140 -30.61 11.99 16.06
C ARG A 140 -31.34 10.85 15.39
N ASP A 141 -30.63 9.97 14.69
CA ASP A 141 -31.22 8.87 13.93
C ASP A 141 -31.89 7.82 14.84
N LEU A 142 -31.30 7.54 16.00
CA LEU A 142 -31.84 6.62 17.00
C LEU A 142 -33.03 7.23 17.76
N PHE A 143 -32.85 8.42 18.32
CA PHE A 143 -33.79 8.99 19.27
C PHE A 143 -34.85 9.91 18.64
N ILE A 144 -34.81 10.16 17.33
CA ILE A 144 -35.90 10.82 16.59
C ILE A 144 -36.66 9.78 15.75
N ILE A 145 -37.94 9.62 16.04
CA ILE A 145 -38.86 8.73 15.32
C ILE A 145 -39.87 9.60 14.57
N SER A 146 -39.90 9.53 13.24
CA SER A 146 -40.88 10.25 12.42
C SER A 146 -41.31 9.43 11.21
N ASP A 147 -42.53 9.68 10.71
CA ASP A 147 -43.07 9.00 9.53
C ASP A 147 -42.26 9.31 8.25
N GLU A 148 -41.70 10.51 8.14
CA GLU A 148 -40.83 10.91 7.01
C GLU A 148 -39.55 10.05 6.94
N LEU A 149 -38.97 9.70 8.09
CA LEU A 149 -37.79 8.82 8.17
C LEU A 149 -38.14 7.37 7.87
N ILE A 150 -39.37 6.94 8.14
CA ILE A 150 -39.86 5.56 7.89
C ILE A 150 -40.12 5.31 6.39
N MET A 151 -40.39 6.38 5.61
CA MET A 151 -40.85 6.30 4.22
C MET A 151 -39.76 6.42 3.14
N GLU A 152 -38.49 6.67 3.48
CA GLU A 152 -37.42 6.59 2.48
C GLU A 152 -37.21 5.13 2.07
N GLU A 153 -37.47 4.78 0.80
CA GLU A 153 -37.33 3.42 0.21
C GLU A 153 -35.95 2.76 0.43
N ASN A 154 -34.96 3.51 0.93
CA ASN A 154 -33.61 3.06 1.24
C ASN A 154 -33.36 2.78 2.74
N LEU A 155 -34.39 2.88 3.60
CA LEU A 155 -34.24 2.75 5.05
C LEU A 155 -33.71 1.36 5.47
N SER A 156 -33.97 0.30 4.70
CA SER A 156 -33.39 -1.02 4.96
C SER A 156 -31.89 -1.10 4.68
N TYR A 157 -31.33 -0.23 3.83
CA TYR A 157 -29.89 -0.21 3.52
C TYR A 157 -29.10 0.71 4.45
N ASP A 158 -29.55 1.95 4.71
CA ASP A 158 -28.79 2.89 5.55
C ASP A 158 -28.85 2.51 7.04
N LEU A 159 -29.99 2.02 7.53
CA LEU A 159 -30.03 1.44 8.88
C LEU A 159 -29.15 0.20 8.94
N LYS A 160 -29.22 -0.71 7.96
CA LYS A 160 -28.41 -1.94 7.93
C LYS A 160 -26.92 -1.66 8.02
N ASP A 161 -26.38 -0.77 7.17
CA ASP A 161 -24.95 -0.47 7.18
C ASP A 161 -24.54 0.15 8.53
N ARG A 162 -25.39 0.99 9.12
CA ARG A 162 -25.14 1.61 10.44
C ARG A 162 -25.27 0.62 11.60
N ILE A 163 -26.23 -0.31 11.55
CA ILE A 163 -26.41 -1.41 12.52
C ILE A 163 -25.20 -2.33 12.49
N ILE A 164 -24.80 -2.78 11.29
CA ILE A 164 -23.63 -3.63 11.11
C ILE A 164 -22.40 -2.91 11.64
N ASN A 165 -22.21 -1.62 11.34
CA ASN A 165 -21.06 -0.86 11.83
C ASN A 165 -21.08 -0.69 13.35
N HIS A 166 -22.21 -0.29 13.95
CA HIS A 166 -22.34 -0.08 15.40
C HIS A 166 -22.03 -1.37 16.17
N PHE A 167 -22.61 -2.51 15.76
CA PHE A 167 -22.42 -3.79 16.45
C PHE A 167 -21.14 -4.54 16.06
N SER A 168 -20.60 -4.33 14.85
CA SER A 168 -19.39 -5.04 14.40
C SER A 168 -18.09 -4.38 14.85
N THR A 169 -18.01 -3.04 14.79
CA THR A 169 -16.74 -2.32 14.99
C THR A 169 -16.73 -1.45 16.24
N GLN A 170 -17.86 -1.30 16.94
CA GLN A 170 -18.05 -0.31 18.01
C GLN A 170 -17.64 1.11 17.55
N SER A 171 -17.63 1.36 16.24
CA SER A 171 -17.14 2.59 15.62
C SER A 171 -18.04 2.98 14.44
N GLU A 172 -18.67 4.15 14.55
CA GLU A 172 -19.70 4.59 13.61
C GLU A 172 -19.14 5.06 12.25
N THR A 173 -17.88 5.45 12.21
CA THR A 173 -17.25 6.04 11.01
C THR A 173 -16.51 5.02 10.15
N MET A 174 -16.27 3.83 10.69
CA MET A 174 -15.45 2.81 10.05
C MET A 174 -16.25 1.53 9.86
N SER A 175 -16.70 1.32 8.62
CA SER A 175 -17.26 0.04 8.23
C SER A 175 -16.21 -1.06 8.22
N VAL A 176 -16.66 -2.30 8.38
CA VAL A 176 -15.80 -3.48 8.23
C VAL A 176 -15.14 -3.48 6.86
N GLU A 177 -15.85 -3.07 5.81
CA GLU A 177 -15.33 -2.91 4.45
C GLU A 177 -14.25 -1.82 4.37
N SER A 178 -14.44 -0.69 5.06
CA SER A 178 -13.43 0.37 5.14
C SER A 178 -12.17 -0.12 5.85
N LEU A 179 -12.31 -0.84 6.96
CA LEU A 179 -11.20 -1.48 7.68
C LEU A 179 -10.48 -2.50 6.80
N ILE A 180 -11.21 -3.37 6.11
CA ILE A 180 -10.65 -4.33 5.15
C ILE A 180 -9.85 -3.59 4.08
N SER A 181 -10.43 -2.54 3.48
CA SER A 181 -9.74 -1.76 2.44
C SER A 181 -8.47 -1.06 2.96
N LYS A 182 -8.49 -0.58 4.22
CA LYS A 182 -7.31 -0.01 4.87
C LYS A 182 -6.25 -1.08 5.09
N ILE A 183 -6.61 -2.25 5.64
CA ILE A 183 -5.70 -3.38 5.84
C ILE A 183 -5.08 -3.78 4.49
N GLU A 184 -5.89 -3.99 3.45
CA GLU A 184 -5.42 -4.33 2.11
C GLU A 184 -4.42 -3.30 1.59
N ASN A 185 -4.69 -2.01 1.74
CA ASN A 185 -3.78 -0.95 1.29
C ASN A 185 -2.48 -0.88 2.10
N TYR A 186 -2.51 -1.19 3.40
CA TYR A 186 -1.32 -1.18 4.26
C TYR A 186 -0.47 -2.45 4.14
N THR A 187 -1.09 -3.60 3.88
CA THR A 187 -0.39 -4.88 3.81
C THR A 187 -0.04 -5.29 2.38
N PHE A 188 -0.96 -5.15 1.42
CA PHE A 188 -0.74 -5.62 0.05
C PHE A 188 -1.57 -4.82 -0.96
N GLY A 189 -1.08 -3.61 -1.24
CA GLY A 189 -1.76 -2.60 -2.03
C GLY A 189 -1.69 -2.83 -3.55
N LYS A 190 -2.13 -1.82 -4.30
CA LYS A 190 -2.08 -1.85 -5.78
C LYS A 190 -0.65 -1.90 -6.32
N ASP A 191 0.27 -1.19 -5.69
CA ASP A 191 1.68 -1.15 -6.11
C ASP A 191 2.37 -2.49 -5.84
N ASP A 192 2.12 -3.12 -4.68
CA ASP A 192 2.63 -4.46 -4.34
C ASP A 192 2.12 -5.53 -5.32
N LYS A 193 0.83 -5.47 -5.70
CA LYS A 193 0.25 -6.36 -6.73
C LYS A 193 0.94 -6.21 -8.08
N LYS A 194 1.32 -4.98 -8.45
CA LYS A 194 2.05 -4.71 -9.70
C LYS A 194 3.49 -5.19 -9.59
N GLU A 195 4.15 -4.94 -8.46
CA GLU A 195 5.51 -5.39 -8.16
C GLU A 195 5.59 -6.93 -8.23
N LEU A 196 4.66 -7.64 -7.58
CA LEU A 196 4.60 -9.10 -7.57
C LEU A 196 4.46 -9.68 -8.99
N ARG A 197 3.64 -9.07 -9.86
CA ARG A 197 3.51 -9.49 -11.27
C ARG A 197 4.82 -9.30 -12.03
N ASN A 198 5.48 -8.16 -11.83
CA ASN A 198 6.76 -7.85 -12.49
C ASN A 198 7.86 -8.81 -12.02
N ILE A 199 7.99 -9.03 -10.70
CA ILE A 199 8.96 -9.95 -10.13
C ILE A 199 8.74 -11.36 -10.67
N ASN A 200 7.51 -11.87 -10.68
CA ASN A 200 7.23 -13.20 -11.24
C ASN A 200 7.63 -13.30 -12.73
N SER A 201 7.33 -12.28 -13.53
CA SER A 201 7.75 -12.24 -14.94
C SER A 201 9.28 -12.21 -15.10
N GLU A 202 9.96 -11.38 -14.32
CA GLU A 202 11.43 -11.29 -14.35
C GLU A 202 12.08 -12.59 -13.88
N LEU A 203 11.57 -13.20 -12.82
CA LEU A 203 12.10 -14.44 -12.25
C LEU A 203 11.95 -15.59 -13.25
N ASN A 204 10.80 -15.70 -13.92
CA ASN A 204 10.61 -16.66 -15.02
C ASN A 204 11.63 -16.44 -16.15
N SER A 205 11.83 -15.19 -16.58
CA SER A 205 12.80 -14.88 -17.65
C SER A 205 14.24 -15.23 -17.25
N VAL A 206 14.61 -15.00 -15.99
CA VAL A 206 15.94 -15.32 -15.47
C VAL A 206 16.11 -16.83 -15.40
N GLU A 207 15.11 -17.56 -14.90
CA GLU A 207 15.14 -19.03 -14.81
C GLU A 207 15.23 -19.71 -16.17
N GLU A 208 14.48 -19.25 -17.17
CA GLU A 208 14.63 -19.74 -18.54
C GLU A 208 16.04 -19.51 -19.07
N SER A 209 16.59 -18.32 -18.82
CA SER A 209 17.92 -17.95 -19.27
C SER A 209 19.06 -18.69 -18.54
N LEU A 210 18.76 -19.34 -17.40
CA LEU A 210 19.70 -20.15 -16.61
C LEU A 210 19.70 -21.63 -17.05
N LYS A 211 18.71 -22.09 -17.83
CA LYS A 211 18.68 -23.47 -18.34
C LYS A 211 19.78 -23.76 -19.36
N HIS A 212 20.34 -22.73 -20.01
CA HIS A 212 21.47 -22.87 -20.93
C HIS A 212 22.79 -22.90 -20.14
N GLN A 213 23.41 -24.08 -20.08
CA GLN A 213 24.48 -24.40 -19.14
C GLN A 213 25.85 -23.84 -19.54
N PHE A 214 26.52 -23.26 -18.55
CA PHE A 214 27.98 -23.16 -18.47
C PHE A 214 28.53 -24.54 -18.09
N ASP A 215 29.42 -25.12 -18.91
CA ASP A 215 30.08 -26.39 -18.60
C ASP A 215 31.33 -26.15 -17.73
N SER A 216 31.17 -26.31 -16.42
CA SER A 216 32.30 -26.16 -15.48
C SER A 216 33.39 -27.21 -15.69
N ASN A 217 33.05 -28.37 -16.24
CA ASN A 217 34.03 -29.44 -16.46
C ASN A 217 34.96 -29.11 -17.63
N GLU A 218 34.45 -28.46 -18.69
CA GLU A 218 35.28 -27.99 -19.81
C GLU A 218 36.33 -26.98 -19.33
N TYR A 219 35.92 -26.03 -18.47
CA TYR A 219 36.79 -24.98 -17.93
C TYR A 219 38.00 -25.55 -17.18
N ASP A 220 37.74 -26.45 -16.22
CA ASP A 220 38.80 -27.07 -15.40
C ASP A 220 39.73 -27.96 -16.24
N LEU A 221 39.18 -28.63 -17.26
CA LEU A 221 39.95 -29.48 -18.16
C LEU A 221 40.90 -28.66 -19.06
N ILE A 222 40.48 -27.47 -19.49
CA ILE A 222 41.31 -26.56 -20.28
C ILE A 222 42.46 -25.99 -19.44
N LEU A 223 42.21 -25.60 -18.18
CA LEU A 223 43.26 -25.12 -17.28
C LEU A 223 44.36 -26.17 -17.09
N LYS A 224 43.99 -27.43 -16.83
CA LYS A 224 44.95 -28.55 -16.73
C LYS A 224 45.73 -28.77 -18.02
N LYS A 225 45.13 -28.56 -19.19
CA LYS A 225 45.83 -28.65 -20.49
C LYS A 225 46.85 -27.52 -20.65
N ILE A 226 46.50 -26.29 -20.23
CA ILE A 226 47.42 -25.15 -20.28
C ILE A 226 48.63 -25.38 -19.37
N GLU A 227 48.43 -25.90 -18.16
CA GLU A 227 49.53 -26.27 -17.26
C GLU A 227 50.50 -27.26 -17.91
N LYS A 228 49.98 -28.36 -18.46
CA LYS A 228 50.81 -29.35 -19.17
C LYS A 228 51.59 -28.76 -20.35
N ILE A 229 50.99 -27.85 -21.11
CA ILE A 229 51.68 -27.20 -22.23
C ILE A 229 52.79 -26.27 -21.72
N ASN A 230 52.60 -25.60 -20.58
CA ASN A 230 53.66 -24.79 -19.98
C ASN A 230 54.86 -25.66 -19.58
N ASP A 231 54.62 -26.82 -18.97
CA ASP A 231 55.67 -27.75 -18.59
C ASP A 231 56.45 -28.23 -19.82
N ILE A 232 55.75 -28.59 -20.91
CA ILE A 232 56.37 -29.01 -22.18
C ILE A 232 57.21 -27.88 -22.80
N ILE A 233 56.70 -26.64 -22.80
CA ILE A 233 57.45 -25.49 -23.33
C ILE A 233 58.73 -25.28 -22.51
N LEU A 234 58.64 -25.34 -21.18
CA LEU A 234 59.77 -25.15 -20.29
C LEU A 234 60.84 -26.23 -20.49
N GLU A 235 60.45 -27.50 -20.58
CA GLU A 235 61.36 -28.61 -20.88
C GLU A 235 62.10 -28.40 -22.21
N LYS A 236 61.37 -27.99 -23.26
CA LYS A 236 61.95 -27.76 -24.59
C LYS A 236 62.85 -26.53 -24.64
N GLU A 237 62.50 -25.45 -23.95
CA GLU A 237 63.34 -24.25 -23.85
C GLU A 237 64.66 -24.56 -23.12
N ASN A 238 64.62 -25.36 -22.06
CA ASN A 238 65.83 -25.83 -21.38
C ASN A 238 66.70 -26.71 -22.28
N ALA A 239 66.08 -27.67 -22.99
CA ALA A 239 66.79 -28.53 -23.94
C ALA A 239 67.41 -27.73 -25.09
N LEU A 240 66.70 -26.71 -25.60
CA LEU A 240 67.20 -25.81 -26.62
C LEU A 240 68.42 -25.03 -26.12
N ALA A 241 68.36 -24.47 -24.91
CA ALA A 241 69.45 -23.71 -24.32
C ALA A 241 70.72 -24.56 -24.12
N GLU A 242 70.58 -25.80 -23.66
CA GLU A 242 71.70 -26.75 -23.55
C GLU A 242 72.31 -27.06 -24.92
N LEU A 243 71.47 -27.27 -25.93
CA LEU A 243 71.89 -27.64 -27.28
C LEU A 243 72.59 -26.46 -27.98
N GLU A 244 72.07 -25.24 -27.84
CA GLU A 244 72.68 -24.00 -28.33
C GLU A 244 74.02 -23.70 -27.64
N PHE A 245 74.12 -23.92 -26.33
CA PHE A 245 75.38 -23.76 -25.57
C PHE A 245 76.45 -24.75 -26.04
N ASN A 246 76.09 -26.02 -26.19
CA ASN A 246 77.00 -27.05 -26.71
C ASN A 246 77.43 -26.75 -28.15
N PHE A 247 76.51 -26.24 -28.96
CA PHE A 247 76.75 -25.89 -30.35
C PHE A 247 77.70 -24.68 -30.50
N GLN A 248 77.54 -23.63 -29.70
CA GLN A 248 78.47 -22.50 -29.65
C GLN A 248 79.90 -22.94 -29.26
N LYS A 249 80.02 -23.88 -28.34
CA LYS A 249 81.32 -24.44 -27.92
C LYS A 249 82.02 -25.23 -29.04
N VAL A 250 81.26 -25.89 -29.92
CA VAL A 250 81.79 -26.62 -31.09
C VAL A 250 82.25 -25.66 -32.20
N ILE A 251 81.51 -24.57 -32.44
CA ILE A 251 81.88 -23.54 -33.42
C ILE A 251 83.15 -22.78 -32.97
N GLY A 252 83.23 -22.37 -31.70
CA GLY A 252 84.39 -21.64 -31.17
C GLY A 252 85.72 -22.42 -31.18
N ASN A 253 85.69 -23.74 -31.41
CA ASN A 253 86.88 -24.58 -31.56
C ASN A 253 87.33 -24.78 -33.04
N ASN A 254 86.49 -24.43 -34.02
CA ASN A 254 86.73 -24.70 -35.46
C ASN A 254 87.07 -23.44 -36.29
N ASP A 255 87.37 -22.31 -35.65
CA ASP A 255 87.70 -21.04 -36.32
C ASP A 255 89.10 -21.02 -36.95
N ILE A 256 89.39 -21.92 -37.91
CA ILE A 256 90.29 -21.58 -39.03
C ILE A 256 89.77 -22.30 -40.29
N ILE A 257 89.45 -21.50 -41.32
CA ILE A 257 89.16 -21.87 -42.72
C ILE A 257 87.67 -22.11 -43.06
N THR A 258 86.93 -21.04 -43.39
CA THR A 258 86.40 -20.78 -44.75
C THR A 258 85.52 -19.50 -44.85
N ASN A 259 85.89 -18.65 -45.82
CA ASN A 259 85.09 -17.76 -46.69
C ASN A 259 84.16 -16.66 -46.12
N ASN A 260 84.51 -15.40 -46.47
CA ASN A 260 83.81 -14.11 -46.28
C ASN A 260 82.38 -13.96 -46.84
N LYS A 261 81.67 -15.04 -47.19
CA LYS A 261 80.28 -14.98 -47.68
C LYS A 261 79.28 -15.47 -46.63
N SER A 262 79.64 -16.48 -45.84
CA SER A 262 78.82 -16.99 -44.73
C SER A 262 78.69 -16.00 -43.57
N SER A 263 79.69 -15.14 -43.35
CA SER A 263 79.65 -14.09 -42.32
C SER A 263 78.70 -12.94 -42.66
N GLN A 264 78.46 -12.66 -43.94
CA GLN A 264 77.47 -11.66 -44.36
C GLN A 264 76.04 -12.18 -44.20
N ASP A 265 75.78 -13.43 -44.57
CA ASP A 265 74.46 -14.06 -44.42
C ASP A 265 74.11 -14.28 -42.93
N LEU A 266 75.08 -14.69 -42.10
CA LEU A 266 74.91 -14.76 -40.64
C LEU A 266 74.65 -13.39 -40.00
N HIS A 267 75.26 -12.34 -40.54
CA HIS A 267 75.01 -10.99 -40.07
C HIS A 267 73.61 -10.47 -40.48
N GLU A 268 73.08 -10.90 -41.63
CA GLU A 268 71.70 -10.60 -42.04
C GLU A 268 70.67 -11.39 -41.22
N ILE A 269 70.90 -12.68 -40.98
CA ILE A 269 70.06 -13.52 -40.09
C ILE A 269 70.03 -12.91 -38.69
N GLY A 270 71.19 -12.60 -38.10
CA GLY A 270 71.26 -11.98 -36.77
C GLY A 270 70.62 -10.58 -36.71
N LYS A 271 70.55 -9.84 -37.83
CA LYS A 271 69.80 -8.57 -37.89
C LYS A 271 68.29 -8.80 -37.89
N VAL A 272 67.80 -9.84 -38.56
CA VAL A 272 66.38 -10.20 -38.56
C VAL A 272 65.98 -10.76 -37.20
N GLU A 273 66.81 -11.59 -36.57
CA GLU A 273 66.59 -12.12 -35.21
C GLU A 273 66.55 -11.00 -34.16
N ASN A 274 67.50 -10.06 -34.18
CA ASN A 274 67.46 -8.90 -33.29
C ASN A 274 66.20 -8.04 -33.50
N LYS A 275 65.72 -7.91 -34.75
CA LYS A 275 64.47 -7.21 -35.05
C LYS A 275 63.25 -7.96 -34.53
N ILE A 276 63.26 -9.29 -34.58
CA ILE A 276 62.22 -10.16 -34.04
C ILE A 276 62.17 -9.99 -32.53
N GLU A 277 63.30 -10.13 -31.84
CA GLU A 277 63.38 -10.00 -30.37
C GLU A 277 62.94 -8.60 -29.91
N GLU A 278 63.37 -7.54 -30.62
CA GLU A 278 62.93 -6.17 -30.33
C GLU A 278 61.42 -5.96 -30.59
N LEU A 279 60.85 -6.64 -31.59
CA LEU A 279 59.40 -6.61 -31.86
C LEU A 279 58.61 -7.43 -30.85
N GLU A 280 59.11 -8.58 -30.42
CA GLU A 280 58.50 -9.40 -29.36
C GLU A 280 58.45 -8.64 -28.04
N ASP A 281 59.54 -7.97 -27.66
CA ASP A 281 59.59 -7.10 -26.47
C ASP A 281 58.62 -5.93 -26.59
N LYS A 282 58.54 -5.29 -27.77
CA LYS A 282 57.56 -4.23 -28.03
C LYS A 282 56.12 -4.75 -27.96
N ILE A 283 55.84 -5.96 -28.44
CA ILE A 283 54.52 -6.58 -28.36
C ILE A 283 54.18 -6.94 -26.92
N LEU A 284 55.15 -7.47 -26.15
CA LEU A 284 55.01 -7.76 -24.73
C LEU A 284 54.66 -6.49 -23.95
N GLN A 285 55.36 -5.39 -24.19
CA GLN A 285 55.07 -4.09 -23.57
C GLN A 285 53.68 -3.59 -23.96
N LEU A 286 53.30 -3.61 -25.24
CA LEU A 286 51.98 -3.15 -25.68
C LEU A 286 50.84 -4.05 -25.15
N SER A 287 51.08 -5.36 -24.99
CA SER A 287 50.08 -6.31 -24.47
C SER A 287 49.74 -6.07 -23.00
N LYS A 288 50.67 -5.55 -22.19
CA LYS A 288 50.40 -5.12 -20.81
C LYS A 288 49.40 -3.96 -20.73
N PHE A 289 49.26 -3.18 -21.81
CA PHE A 289 48.35 -2.03 -21.88
C PHE A 289 47.08 -2.29 -22.72
N SER A 290 46.97 -3.41 -23.44
CA SER A 290 45.77 -3.77 -24.21
C SER A 290 44.67 -4.31 -23.29
N ASN A 291 44.07 -3.41 -22.53
CA ASN A 291 43.05 -3.71 -21.53
C ASN A 291 41.65 -3.73 -22.19
N PRO A 292 40.75 -4.68 -21.87
CA PRO A 292 39.41 -4.78 -22.47
C PRO A 292 38.46 -3.61 -22.13
N TYR A 293 38.89 -2.67 -21.29
CA TYR A 293 38.08 -1.51 -20.86
C TYR A 293 37.86 -0.44 -21.94
N GLY A 294 38.50 -0.53 -23.11
CA GLY A 294 38.27 0.39 -24.23
C GLY A 294 36.79 0.55 -24.59
N LYS A 295 36.04 -0.55 -24.70
CA LYS A 295 34.59 -0.51 -25.00
C LYS A 295 33.76 0.09 -23.86
N VAL A 296 34.22 -0.05 -22.61
CA VAL A 296 33.59 0.53 -21.42
C VAL A 296 33.78 2.06 -21.40
N LEU A 297 34.93 2.56 -21.86
CA LEU A 297 35.20 4.00 -21.97
C LEU A 297 34.24 4.72 -22.92
N ILE A 298 33.76 4.06 -23.98
CA ILE A 298 32.72 4.63 -24.86
C ILE A 298 31.41 4.80 -24.11
N LEU A 299 30.96 3.77 -23.39
CA LEU A 299 29.70 3.80 -22.66
C LEU A 299 29.73 4.89 -21.58
N ILE A 300 30.84 5.00 -20.86
CA ILE A 300 31.07 6.06 -19.86
C ILE A 300 31.13 7.45 -20.54
N SER A 301 31.78 7.56 -21.69
CA SER A 301 31.85 8.82 -22.47
C SER A 301 30.46 9.29 -22.91
N ILE A 302 29.66 8.40 -23.52
CA ILE A 302 28.29 8.68 -24.00
C ILE A 302 27.38 9.04 -22.82
N PHE A 303 27.44 8.28 -21.74
CA PHE A 303 26.64 8.53 -20.54
C PHE A 303 26.98 9.88 -19.89
N SER A 304 28.28 10.21 -19.80
CA SER A 304 28.74 11.50 -19.24
C SER A 304 28.34 12.69 -20.12
N LEU A 305 28.34 12.54 -21.45
CA LEU A 305 27.87 13.54 -22.39
C LEU A 305 26.35 13.76 -22.28
N ILE A 306 25.55 12.68 -22.22
CA ILE A 306 24.09 12.76 -22.08
C ILE A 306 23.71 13.45 -20.76
N LEU A 307 24.30 13.03 -19.64
CA LEU A 307 24.07 13.69 -18.35
C LEU A 307 24.54 15.15 -18.35
N GLY A 308 25.67 15.44 -18.98
CA GLY A 308 26.18 16.81 -19.12
C GLY A 308 25.21 17.74 -19.84
N VAL A 309 24.52 17.25 -20.89
CA VAL A 309 23.50 18.00 -21.63
C VAL A 309 22.21 18.14 -20.83
N ILE A 310 21.69 17.06 -20.23
CA ILE A 310 20.43 17.08 -19.46
C ILE A 310 20.50 18.03 -18.26
N PHE A 311 21.62 18.00 -17.53
CA PHE A 311 21.81 18.80 -16.32
C PHE A 311 22.58 20.11 -16.55
N ASN A 312 22.95 20.42 -17.80
CA ASN A 312 23.68 21.61 -18.22
C ASN A 312 25.01 21.84 -17.46
N LYS A 313 25.74 20.76 -17.18
CA LYS A 313 27.00 20.76 -16.40
C LYS A 313 28.20 20.59 -17.32
N LYS A 314 28.90 21.69 -17.64
CA LYS A 314 30.10 21.70 -18.51
C LYS A 314 31.21 20.73 -18.08
N LEU A 315 31.34 20.49 -16.78
CA LEU A 315 32.36 19.59 -16.22
C LEU A 315 32.13 18.11 -16.60
N LEU A 316 30.86 17.68 -16.68
CA LEU A 316 30.49 16.33 -17.11
C LEU A 316 30.70 16.12 -18.62
N MET A 317 30.46 17.15 -19.43
CA MET A 317 30.78 17.12 -20.86
C MET A 317 32.30 17.02 -21.10
N GLY A 318 33.09 17.74 -20.29
CA GLY A 318 34.55 17.66 -20.31
C GLY A 318 35.07 16.25 -19.97
N LEU A 319 34.50 15.61 -18.95
CA LEU A 319 34.83 14.22 -18.60
C LEU A 319 34.51 13.23 -19.74
N GLY A 320 33.37 13.42 -20.41
CA GLY A 320 33.01 12.62 -21.58
C GLY A 320 34.04 12.66 -22.70
N LEU A 321 34.61 13.83 -23.00
CA LEU A 321 35.67 14.00 -24.01
C LEU A 321 36.98 13.32 -23.60
N VAL A 322 37.35 13.36 -22.31
CA VAL A 322 38.55 12.67 -21.80
C VAL A 322 38.42 11.16 -21.96
N PHE A 323 37.25 10.59 -21.65
CA PHE A 323 37.01 9.16 -21.86
C PHE A 323 36.97 8.78 -23.35
N LEU A 324 36.49 9.68 -24.22
CA LEU A 324 36.53 9.48 -25.67
C LEU A 324 37.98 9.43 -26.20
N LEU A 325 38.85 10.32 -25.71
CA LEU A 325 40.28 10.30 -26.06
C LEU A 325 40.97 9.02 -25.55
N GLY A 326 40.64 8.55 -24.35
CA GLY A 326 41.11 7.27 -23.82
C GLY A 326 40.67 6.08 -24.67
N PHE A 327 39.43 6.10 -25.18
CA PHE A 327 38.93 5.10 -26.11
C PHE A 327 39.67 5.11 -27.46
N LEU A 328 39.86 6.29 -28.05
CA LEU A 328 40.61 6.44 -29.31
C LEU A 328 42.06 5.97 -29.15
N TYR A 329 42.69 6.26 -28.01
CA TYR A 329 44.02 5.76 -27.67
C TYR A 329 44.04 4.23 -27.54
N SER A 330 42.99 3.64 -26.95
CA SER A 330 42.84 2.17 -26.85
C SER A 330 42.70 1.50 -28.22
N ILE A 331 41.91 2.06 -29.15
CA ILE A 331 41.81 1.53 -30.53
C ILE A 331 43.15 1.64 -31.25
N PHE A 332 43.83 2.78 -31.09
CA PHE A 332 45.13 3.00 -31.71
C PHE A 332 46.17 1.98 -31.21
N GLN A 333 46.18 1.69 -29.91
CA GLN A 333 46.99 0.63 -29.29
C GLN A 333 46.66 -0.76 -29.85
N GLU A 334 45.37 -1.13 -29.94
CA GLU A 334 44.93 -2.44 -30.44
C GLU A 334 45.30 -2.65 -31.91
N ASN A 335 45.10 -1.63 -32.75
CA ASN A 335 45.50 -1.65 -34.16
C ASN A 335 47.03 -1.69 -34.31
N SER A 336 47.77 -0.95 -33.48
CA SER A 336 49.24 -1.00 -33.46
C SER A 336 49.76 -2.39 -33.06
N LEU A 337 49.14 -3.03 -32.08
CA LEU A 337 49.48 -4.38 -31.63
C LEU A 337 49.20 -5.42 -32.71
N LYS A 338 48.08 -5.30 -33.43
CA LYS A 338 47.74 -6.15 -34.58
C LYS A 338 48.70 -5.96 -35.76
N SER A 339 49.08 -4.71 -36.06
CA SER A 339 50.09 -4.39 -37.08
C SER A 339 51.43 -5.02 -36.74
N LYS A 340 51.94 -4.80 -35.52
CA LYS A 340 53.24 -5.35 -35.09
C LYS A 340 53.26 -6.87 -35.05
N LYS A 341 52.15 -7.53 -34.69
CA LYS A 341 52.03 -9.00 -34.79
C LYS A 341 52.10 -9.50 -36.23
N ASN A 342 51.55 -8.75 -37.18
CA ASN A 342 51.70 -9.06 -38.61
C ASN A 342 53.12 -8.82 -39.10
N ASP A 343 53.77 -7.74 -38.66
CA ASP A 343 55.17 -7.44 -38.99
C ASP A 343 56.11 -8.50 -38.42
N LEU A 344 55.85 -8.96 -37.19
CA LEU A 344 56.57 -10.08 -36.57
C LEU A 344 56.40 -11.37 -37.38
N ARG A 345 55.18 -11.66 -37.84
CA ARG A 345 54.91 -12.81 -38.72
C ARG A 345 55.64 -12.71 -40.06
N LEU A 346 55.71 -11.51 -40.64
CA LEU A 346 56.44 -11.27 -41.88
C LEU A 346 57.95 -11.44 -41.69
N LEU A 347 58.51 -10.98 -40.57
CA LEU A 347 59.92 -11.18 -40.22
C LEU A 347 60.25 -12.66 -39.97
N TYR A 348 59.36 -13.43 -39.34
CA TYR A 348 59.54 -14.88 -39.24
C TYR A 348 59.53 -15.56 -40.62
N ASN A 349 58.62 -15.16 -41.52
CA ASN A 349 58.63 -15.66 -42.89
C ASN A 349 59.89 -15.24 -43.66
N GLU A 350 60.40 -14.04 -43.43
CA GLU A 350 61.66 -13.55 -44.03
C GLU A 350 62.87 -14.33 -43.48
N LEU A 351 62.88 -14.62 -42.18
CA LEU A 351 63.88 -15.47 -41.54
C LEU A 351 63.84 -16.89 -42.12
N ASP A 352 62.66 -17.47 -42.28
CA ASP A 352 62.46 -18.79 -42.91
C ASP A 352 63.00 -18.79 -44.35
N LEU A 353 62.69 -17.76 -45.15
CA LEU A 353 63.18 -17.64 -46.54
C LEU A 353 64.71 -17.46 -46.62
N LEU A 354 65.32 -16.74 -45.67
CA LEU A 354 66.77 -16.56 -45.60
C LEU A 354 67.48 -17.86 -45.19
N LEU A 355 66.88 -18.62 -44.27
CA LEU A 355 67.34 -19.96 -43.90
C LEU A 355 67.22 -20.93 -45.09
N GLU A 356 66.13 -20.88 -45.85
CA GLU A 356 65.89 -21.72 -47.04
C GLU A 356 66.85 -21.37 -48.21
N LYS A 357 67.19 -20.08 -48.39
CA LYS A 357 68.21 -19.62 -49.36
C LYS A 357 69.62 -20.10 -49.03
N LYS A 358 69.93 -20.27 -47.73
CA LYS A 358 71.22 -20.79 -47.26
C LYS A 358 71.36 -22.27 -47.60
N ASP A 359 70.28 -23.05 -47.49
CA ASP A 359 70.27 -24.49 -47.84
C ASP A 359 70.60 -24.74 -49.32
N SER A 360 70.24 -23.82 -50.22
CA SER A 360 70.51 -23.94 -51.66
C SER A 360 71.92 -23.51 -52.08
N SER A 361 72.73 -22.95 -51.17
CA SER A 361 74.05 -22.36 -51.47
C SER A 361 75.25 -23.12 -50.89
N SER A 362 75.05 -24.19 -50.13
CA SER A 362 76.11 -24.87 -49.37
C SER A 362 76.52 -26.24 -49.96
N ASN A 363 77.13 -26.24 -51.14
CA ASN A 363 78.01 -27.34 -51.54
C ASN A 363 79.46 -26.94 -51.23
N VAL A 364 80.01 -27.42 -50.10
CA VAL A 364 81.43 -27.83 -49.90
C VAL A 364 81.67 -28.25 -48.43
N ILE A 365 81.84 -29.58 -48.27
CA ILE A 365 82.70 -30.35 -47.34
C ILE A 365 82.47 -30.31 -45.80
N SER A 366 81.88 -31.43 -45.33
CA SER A 366 82.06 -32.19 -44.08
C SER A 366 82.16 -31.50 -42.70
N ASN A 367 81.00 -31.43 -42.02
CA ASN A 367 80.85 -31.89 -40.63
C ASN A 367 79.38 -32.30 -40.42
N ILE A 368 79.10 -33.62 -40.50
CA ILE A 368 77.75 -34.20 -40.38
C ILE A 368 77.08 -33.79 -39.05
N ASP A 369 77.86 -33.60 -37.99
CA ASP A 369 77.37 -33.16 -36.68
C ASP A 369 76.89 -31.69 -36.63
N ILE A 370 77.43 -30.80 -37.49
CA ILE A 370 77.05 -29.39 -37.47
C ILE A 370 75.70 -29.18 -38.15
N GLN A 371 75.49 -29.81 -39.32
CA GLN A 371 74.22 -29.77 -40.05
C GLN A 371 73.09 -30.42 -39.23
N SER A 372 73.36 -31.58 -38.63
CA SER A 372 72.38 -32.30 -37.81
C SER A 372 71.95 -31.52 -36.55
N ASN A 373 72.88 -30.82 -35.90
CA ASN A 373 72.54 -29.98 -34.74
C ASN A 373 71.74 -28.73 -35.14
N TYR A 374 72.02 -28.11 -36.29
CA TYR A 374 71.22 -26.99 -36.80
C TYR A 374 69.78 -27.41 -37.09
N GLU A 375 69.58 -28.55 -37.75
CA GLU A 375 68.24 -29.11 -38.02
C GLU A 375 67.50 -29.38 -36.70
N ARG A 376 68.18 -29.93 -35.70
CA ARG A 376 67.60 -30.22 -34.37
C ARG A 376 67.17 -28.96 -33.60
N ILE A 377 67.98 -27.89 -33.65
CA ILE A 377 67.66 -26.58 -33.07
C ILE A 377 66.41 -26.00 -33.75
N GLY A 378 66.34 -26.06 -35.08
CA GLY A 378 65.19 -25.61 -35.86
C GLY A 378 63.91 -26.38 -35.52
N GLU A 379 64.00 -27.71 -35.40
CA GLU A 379 62.88 -28.58 -34.99
C GLU A 379 62.35 -28.21 -33.60
N ILE A 380 63.23 -28.10 -32.59
CA ILE A 380 62.83 -27.77 -31.21
C ILE A 380 62.19 -26.37 -31.16
N ARG A 381 62.76 -25.38 -31.86
CA ARG A 381 62.18 -24.02 -31.95
C ARG A 381 60.79 -24.05 -32.59
N ARG A 382 60.59 -24.81 -33.67
CA ARG A 382 59.27 -24.98 -34.30
C ARG A 382 58.26 -25.61 -33.34
N GLU A 383 58.65 -26.66 -32.64
CA GLU A 383 57.77 -27.33 -31.67
C GLU A 383 57.41 -26.44 -30.46
N ILE A 384 58.33 -25.59 -30.00
CA ILE A 384 58.06 -24.57 -28.97
C ILE A 384 57.03 -23.56 -29.51
N SER A 385 57.21 -23.07 -30.73
CA SER A 385 56.29 -22.14 -31.39
C SER A 385 54.88 -22.73 -31.53
N GLU A 386 54.77 -23.98 -32.00
CA GLU A 386 53.49 -24.70 -32.09
C GLU A 386 52.80 -24.85 -30.74
N SER A 387 53.57 -25.17 -29.69
CA SER A 387 53.06 -25.30 -28.31
C SER A 387 52.58 -23.95 -27.76
N LYS A 388 53.29 -22.86 -28.04
CA LYS A 388 52.89 -21.48 -27.68
C LYS A 388 51.60 -21.06 -28.38
N ILE A 389 51.45 -21.40 -29.67
CA ILE A 389 50.22 -21.14 -30.43
C ILE A 389 49.03 -21.93 -29.86
N LEU A 390 49.22 -23.20 -29.51
CA LEU A 390 48.18 -24.02 -28.91
C LEU A 390 47.74 -23.47 -27.54
N LYS A 391 48.71 -23.04 -26.72
CA LYS A 391 48.44 -22.37 -25.44
C LYS A 391 47.58 -21.12 -25.61
N GLU A 392 47.91 -20.26 -26.58
CA GLU A 392 47.14 -19.02 -26.81
C GLU A 392 45.69 -19.30 -27.22
N LYS A 393 45.46 -20.32 -28.05
CA LYS A 393 44.10 -20.77 -28.41
C LYS A 393 43.30 -21.24 -27.20
N LEU A 394 43.93 -21.97 -26.28
CA LEU A 394 43.28 -22.41 -25.03
C LEU A 394 42.99 -21.24 -24.08
N LEU A 395 43.91 -20.26 -23.99
CA LEU A 395 43.70 -19.03 -23.21
C LEU A 395 42.57 -18.15 -23.77
N GLU A 396 42.39 -18.13 -25.10
CA GLU A 396 41.26 -17.46 -25.73
C GLU A 396 39.92 -18.13 -25.35
N ARG A 397 39.88 -19.48 -25.32
CA ARG A 397 38.71 -20.23 -24.86
C ARG A 397 38.40 -19.99 -23.38
N ILE A 398 39.41 -19.92 -22.50
CA ILE A 398 39.23 -19.55 -21.08
C ILE A 398 38.61 -18.16 -20.95
N ARG A 399 39.12 -17.16 -21.69
CA ARG A 399 38.55 -15.80 -21.67
C ARG A 399 37.08 -15.76 -22.08
N HIS A 400 36.66 -16.59 -23.02
CA HIS A 400 35.26 -16.73 -23.40
C HIS A 400 34.42 -17.33 -22.26
N LEU A 401 34.89 -18.44 -21.68
CA LEU A 401 34.20 -19.13 -20.58
C LEU A 401 34.11 -18.27 -19.32
N ASP A 402 35.14 -17.47 -19.01
CA ASP A 402 35.10 -16.49 -17.91
C ASP A 402 33.96 -15.48 -18.08
N GLY A 403 33.77 -14.96 -19.30
CA GLY A 403 32.66 -14.07 -19.61
C GLY A 403 31.28 -14.73 -19.45
N GLU A 404 31.16 -16.03 -19.74
CA GLU A 404 29.93 -16.79 -19.50
C GLU A 404 29.69 -17.03 -18.00
N LYS A 405 30.74 -17.35 -17.25
CA LYS A 405 30.70 -17.54 -15.79
C LYS A 405 30.27 -16.27 -15.05
N GLU A 406 30.79 -15.11 -15.45
CA GLU A 406 30.37 -13.83 -14.87
C GLU A 406 28.88 -13.53 -15.14
N ARG A 407 28.41 -13.76 -16.37
CA ARG A 407 26.99 -13.62 -16.71
C ARG A 407 26.10 -14.55 -15.89
N LEU A 408 26.55 -15.79 -15.68
CA LEU A 408 25.84 -16.76 -14.85
C LEU A 408 25.75 -16.30 -13.39
N ASN A 409 26.86 -15.84 -12.81
CA ASN A 409 26.91 -15.33 -11.44
C ASN A 409 25.99 -14.13 -11.25
N PHE A 410 25.98 -13.18 -12.19
CA PHE A 410 25.09 -12.02 -12.17
C PHE A 410 23.60 -12.42 -12.24
N LYS A 411 23.25 -13.39 -13.09
CA LYS A 411 21.88 -13.92 -13.17
C LYS A 411 21.47 -14.62 -11.87
N ASN A 412 22.37 -15.39 -11.26
CA ASN A 412 22.11 -16.06 -9.98
C ASN A 412 21.94 -15.08 -8.82
N SER A 413 22.76 -14.02 -8.75
CA SER A 413 22.59 -12.97 -7.74
C SER A 413 21.27 -12.24 -7.93
N LYS A 414 20.91 -11.89 -9.17
CA LYS A 414 19.61 -11.27 -9.49
C LYS A 414 18.44 -12.19 -9.13
N LYS A 415 18.54 -13.49 -9.45
CA LYS A 415 17.53 -14.49 -9.05
C LYS A 415 17.34 -14.48 -7.53
N LYS A 416 18.44 -14.54 -6.77
CA LYS A 416 18.40 -14.56 -5.29
C LYS A 416 17.73 -13.31 -4.72
N GLU A 417 18.03 -12.13 -5.26
CA GLU A 417 17.42 -10.87 -4.86
C GLU A 417 15.90 -10.85 -5.13
N LEU A 418 15.50 -11.20 -6.37
CA LEU A 418 14.08 -11.30 -6.75
C LEU A 418 13.32 -12.32 -5.91
N SER A 419 13.95 -13.46 -5.60
CA SER A 419 13.34 -14.52 -4.77
C SER A 419 13.07 -14.03 -3.36
N LYS A 420 14.04 -13.32 -2.75
CA LYS A 420 13.88 -12.74 -1.42
C LYS A 420 12.75 -11.71 -1.40
N ARG A 421 12.70 -10.84 -2.41
CA ARG A 421 11.65 -9.82 -2.51
C ARG A 421 10.27 -10.45 -2.72
N LEU A 422 10.19 -11.55 -3.48
CA LEU A 422 8.97 -12.33 -3.66
C LEU A 422 8.48 -12.92 -2.33
N GLU A 423 9.37 -13.48 -1.52
CA GLU A 423 9.04 -13.99 -0.18
C GLU A 423 8.49 -12.88 0.73
N GLU A 424 9.12 -11.71 0.76
CA GLU A 424 8.63 -10.55 1.53
C GLU A 424 7.22 -10.11 1.10
N LEU A 425 6.97 -10.01 -0.21
CA LEU A 425 5.66 -9.64 -0.73
C LEU A 425 4.59 -10.68 -0.43
N ASN A 426 4.91 -11.97 -0.56
CA ASN A 426 3.98 -13.05 -0.22
C ASN A 426 3.68 -13.06 1.28
N PHE A 427 4.68 -12.86 2.14
CA PHE A 427 4.48 -12.74 3.57
C PHE A 427 3.52 -11.60 3.92
N ASN A 428 3.72 -10.42 3.33
CA ASN A 428 2.84 -9.27 3.55
C ASN A 428 1.41 -9.53 3.07
N LYS A 429 1.26 -10.20 1.93
CA LYS A 429 -0.04 -10.65 1.41
C LYS A 429 -0.74 -11.59 2.39
N ASP A 430 -0.06 -12.62 2.85
CA ASP A 430 -0.60 -13.63 3.77
C ASP A 430 -1.00 -13.00 5.11
N MET A 431 -0.18 -12.08 5.65
CA MET A 431 -0.51 -11.32 6.85
C MET A 431 -1.77 -10.45 6.68
N GLY A 432 -1.94 -9.83 5.51
CA GLY A 432 -3.16 -9.12 5.15
C GLY A 432 -4.39 -10.02 5.14
N GLU A 433 -4.31 -11.18 4.48
CA GLU A 433 -5.39 -12.16 4.39
C GLU A 433 -5.78 -12.70 5.78
N ILE A 434 -4.80 -13.02 6.62
CA ILE A 434 -5.02 -13.46 8.01
C ILE A 434 -5.72 -12.36 8.81
N SER A 435 -5.24 -11.12 8.73
CA SER A 435 -5.81 -9.98 9.47
C SER A 435 -7.27 -9.74 9.08
N ILE A 436 -7.58 -9.78 7.78
CA ILE A 436 -8.95 -9.66 7.26
C ILE A 436 -9.81 -10.82 7.77
N SER A 437 -9.29 -12.04 7.81
CA SER A 437 -10.03 -13.21 8.29
C SER A 437 -10.39 -13.13 9.78
N ILE A 438 -9.47 -12.63 10.60
CA ILE A 438 -9.68 -12.41 12.03
C ILE A 438 -10.72 -11.31 12.23
N LEU A 439 -10.58 -10.18 11.53
CA LEU A 439 -11.52 -9.08 11.60
C LEU A 439 -12.95 -9.52 11.26
N LYS A 440 -13.11 -10.29 10.18
CA LYS A 440 -14.42 -10.84 9.79
C LYS A 440 -15.02 -11.78 10.85
N LYS A 441 -14.18 -12.61 11.50
CA LYS A 441 -14.65 -13.50 12.58
C LYS A 441 -15.10 -12.71 13.81
N ILE A 442 -14.33 -11.71 14.23
CA ILE A 442 -14.66 -10.86 15.38
C ILE A 442 -15.93 -10.07 15.11
N SER A 443 -16.02 -9.40 13.95
CA SER A 443 -17.22 -8.66 13.54
C SER A 443 -18.46 -9.56 13.53
N LYS A 444 -18.37 -10.77 12.96
CA LYS A 444 -19.49 -11.72 12.95
C LYS A 444 -19.90 -12.15 14.37
N SER A 445 -18.94 -12.41 15.25
CA SER A 445 -19.22 -12.80 16.64
C SER A 445 -19.92 -11.69 17.41
N ASN A 446 -19.39 -10.46 17.35
CA ASN A 446 -19.96 -9.30 18.04
C ASN A 446 -21.36 -8.98 17.52
N PHE A 447 -21.55 -9.05 16.20
CA PHE A 447 -22.87 -8.89 15.59
C PHE A 447 -23.85 -9.96 16.06
N LEU A 448 -23.47 -11.24 16.10
CA LEU A 448 -24.34 -12.33 16.53
C LEU A 448 -24.78 -12.18 18.00
N GLU A 449 -23.84 -11.84 18.87
CA GLU A 449 -24.09 -11.64 20.30
C GLU A 449 -25.04 -10.45 20.55
N ALA A 450 -24.77 -9.30 19.93
CA ALA A 450 -25.58 -8.11 20.10
C ALA A 450 -26.94 -8.18 19.38
N SER A 451 -27.00 -8.84 18.21
CA SER A 451 -28.25 -9.02 17.47
C SER A 451 -29.22 -9.94 18.18
N THR A 452 -28.76 -10.91 18.98
CA THR A 452 -29.68 -11.86 19.64
C THR A 452 -30.61 -11.14 20.63
N VAL A 453 -30.06 -10.36 21.57
CA VAL A 453 -30.86 -9.62 22.57
C VAL A 453 -31.72 -8.56 21.88
N LEU A 454 -31.14 -7.82 20.93
CA LEU A 454 -31.87 -6.84 20.13
C LEU A 454 -33.08 -7.45 19.41
N ILE A 455 -32.90 -8.61 18.78
CA ILE A 455 -33.96 -9.30 18.04
C ILE A 455 -35.03 -9.82 19.00
N GLU A 456 -34.66 -10.29 20.19
CA GLU A 456 -35.61 -10.72 21.22
C GLU A 456 -36.49 -9.55 21.68
N ASP A 457 -35.90 -8.41 22.06
CA ASP A 457 -36.66 -7.22 22.46
C ASP A 457 -37.51 -6.67 21.31
N SER A 458 -36.95 -6.60 20.10
CA SER A 458 -37.67 -6.16 18.91
C SER A 458 -38.86 -7.08 18.59
N SER A 459 -38.71 -8.39 18.83
CA SER A 459 -39.79 -9.37 18.64
C SER A 459 -40.88 -9.19 19.69
N GLU A 460 -40.54 -8.93 20.96
CA GLU A 460 -41.52 -8.60 21.99
C GLU A 460 -42.31 -7.33 21.63
N PHE A 461 -41.61 -6.29 21.19
CA PHE A 461 -42.22 -5.03 20.76
C PHE A 461 -43.12 -5.22 19.54
N ILE A 462 -42.68 -5.97 18.53
CA ILE A 462 -43.51 -6.30 17.36
C ILE A 462 -44.78 -7.05 17.77
N LYS A 463 -44.63 -8.05 18.64
CA LYS A 463 -45.77 -8.83 19.12
C LYS A 463 -46.78 -7.95 19.86
N GLU A 464 -46.32 -7.01 20.66
CA GLU A 464 -47.19 -6.08 21.39
C GLU A 464 -47.93 -5.13 20.45
N ILE A 465 -47.24 -4.44 19.55
CA ILE A 465 -47.87 -3.42 18.69
C ILE A 465 -48.74 -4.02 17.57
N THR A 466 -48.51 -5.29 17.22
CA THR A 466 -49.30 -6.01 16.20
C THR A 466 -50.39 -6.89 16.82
N ASN A 467 -50.66 -6.76 18.12
CA ASN A 467 -51.62 -7.56 18.88
C ASN A 467 -51.42 -9.08 18.70
N GLY A 468 -50.17 -9.51 18.56
CA GLY A 468 -49.80 -10.91 18.42
C GLY A 468 -49.84 -11.47 17.00
N LYS A 469 -50.22 -10.67 15.99
CA LYS A 469 -50.22 -11.13 14.59
C LYS A 469 -48.83 -11.59 14.14
N TYR A 470 -47.80 -10.79 14.46
CA TYR A 470 -46.42 -11.15 14.21
C TYR A 470 -45.72 -11.41 15.54
N SER A 471 -45.09 -12.57 15.71
CA SER A 471 -44.54 -12.97 17.01
C SER A 471 -43.03 -12.95 17.10
N LYS A 472 -42.35 -12.97 15.95
CA LYS A 472 -40.89 -12.96 15.86
C LYS A 472 -40.42 -12.13 14.70
N LEU A 473 -39.36 -11.38 14.93
CA LEU A 473 -38.58 -10.68 13.93
C LEU A 473 -37.29 -11.46 13.68
N TYR A 474 -36.89 -11.58 12.42
CA TYR A 474 -35.64 -12.20 12.02
C TYR A 474 -34.90 -11.26 11.07
N ILE A 475 -33.59 -11.12 11.29
CA ILE A 475 -32.70 -10.36 10.42
C ILE A 475 -31.74 -11.35 9.78
N GLY A 476 -31.80 -11.48 8.45
CA GLY A 476 -30.89 -12.34 7.72
C GLY A 476 -29.50 -11.74 7.55
N ASP A 477 -28.56 -12.54 7.02
CA ASP A 477 -27.15 -12.14 6.86
C ASP A 477 -26.98 -10.93 5.92
N LYS A 478 -27.94 -10.67 5.02
CA LYS A 478 -27.94 -9.51 4.13
C LYS A 478 -28.88 -8.42 4.64
N GLY A 479 -29.30 -8.45 5.91
CA GLY A 479 -30.15 -7.45 6.54
C GLY A 479 -31.62 -7.50 6.11
N GLU A 480 -32.04 -8.56 5.42
CA GLU A 480 -33.45 -8.81 5.13
C GLU A 480 -34.23 -9.02 6.42
N ILE A 481 -35.33 -8.27 6.60
CA ILE A 481 -36.19 -8.41 7.78
C ILE A 481 -37.36 -9.30 7.40
N THR A 482 -37.55 -10.38 8.15
CA THR A 482 -38.69 -11.29 8.00
C THR A 482 -39.43 -11.41 9.33
N LEU A 483 -40.74 -11.55 9.25
CA LEU A 483 -41.60 -11.72 10.42
C LEU A 483 -42.26 -13.08 10.38
N PHE A 484 -42.41 -13.72 11.53
CA PHE A 484 -43.27 -14.89 11.65
C PHE A 484 -44.72 -14.44 11.86
N ASP A 485 -45.56 -14.68 10.87
CA ASP A 485 -47.01 -14.42 10.93
C ASP A 485 -47.72 -15.62 11.58
N GLU A 486 -48.34 -15.39 12.74
CA GLU A 486 -49.05 -16.42 13.51
C GLU A 486 -50.33 -16.90 12.82
N GLU A 487 -50.99 -16.05 12.02
CA GLU A 487 -52.25 -16.40 11.36
C GLU A 487 -52.04 -17.44 10.26
N ILE A 488 -50.96 -17.28 9.48
CA ILE A 488 -50.62 -18.19 8.37
C ILE A 488 -49.50 -19.16 8.70
N SER A 489 -48.86 -19.03 9.86
CA SER A 489 -47.72 -19.86 10.31
C SER A 489 -46.55 -19.88 9.30
N GLN A 490 -46.23 -18.72 8.73
CA GLN A 490 -45.17 -18.57 7.72
C GLN A 490 -44.31 -17.33 7.98
N MET A 491 -43.10 -17.35 7.41
CA MET A 491 -42.24 -16.17 7.35
C MET A 491 -42.71 -15.26 6.22
N VAL A 492 -42.88 -13.98 6.51
CA VAL A 492 -43.24 -12.94 5.54
C VAL A 492 -42.13 -11.89 5.49
N ASN A 493 -41.74 -11.48 4.29
CA ASN A 493 -40.77 -10.40 4.11
C ASN A 493 -41.45 -9.06 4.41
N VAL A 494 -40.77 -8.19 5.15
CA VAL A 494 -41.26 -6.84 5.48
C VAL A 494 -41.56 -6.01 4.22
N ASP A 495 -40.79 -6.20 3.15
CA ASP A 495 -40.98 -5.50 1.87
C ASP A 495 -42.34 -5.82 1.21
N ASP A 496 -42.96 -6.96 1.54
CA ASP A 496 -44.26 -7.39 1.02
C ASP A 496 -45.44 -6.89 1.88
N LEU A 497 -45.18 -6.18 2.99
CA LEU A 497 -46.19 -5.75 3.94
C LEU A 497 -46.76 -4.35 3.62
N SER A 498 -47.90 -4.02 4.24
CA SER A 498 -48.46 -2.68 4.12
C SER A 498 -47.56 -1.64 4.81
N GLN A 499 -47.58 -0.40 4.31
CA GLN A 499 -46.80 0.73 4.86
C GLN A 499 -47.00 0.93 6.37
N GLY A 500 -48.23 0.77 6.87
CA GLY A 500 -48.49 0.84 8.32
C GLY A 500 -47.83 -0.29 9.11
N THR A 501 -47.70 -1.49 8.54
CA THR A 501 -47.02 -2.62 9.18
C THR A 501 -45.51 -2.46 9.13
N ILE A 502 -44.98 -1.99 7.99
CA ILE A 502 -43.58 -1.60 7.83
C ILE A 502 -43.21 -0.56 8.91
N GLY A 503 -44.04 0.46 9.11
CA GLY A 503 -43.84 1.46 10.16
C GLY A 503 -43.78 0.85 11.56
N GLN A 504 -44.63 -0.14 11.86
CA GLN A 504 -44.60 -0.84 13.15
C GLN A 504 -43.29 -1.63 13.34
N VAL A 505 -42.83 -2.33 12.31
CA VAL A 505 -41.52 -3.01 12.31
C VAL A 505 -40.40 -2.05 12.63
N TYR A 506 -40.35 -0.91 11.96
CA TYR A 506 -39.32 0.10 12.20
C TYR A 506 -39.40 0.70 13.60
N LEU A 507 -40.61 0.96 14.11
CA LEU A 507 -40.81 1.46 15.47
C LEU A 507 -40.29 0.43 16.49
N ALA A 508 -40.74 -0.81 16.42
CA ALA A 508 -40.32 -1.88 17.33
C ALA A 508 -38.80 -2.09 17.29
N TYR A 509 -38.23 -2.18 16.10
CA TYR A 509 -36.80 -2.38 15.94
C TYR A 509 -35.99 -1.20 16.49
N ARG A 510 -36.42 0.04 16.23
CA ARG A 510 -35.74 1.25 16.75
C ARG A 510 -35.82 1.33 18.27
N LEU A 511 -36.96 0.99 18.86
CA LEU A 511 -37.07 0.87 20.31
C LEU A 511 -36.14 -0.22 20.85
N GLY A 512 -36.03 -1.36 20.16
CA GLY A 512 -35.04 -2.41 20.44
C GLY A 512 -33.61 -1.87 20.47
N LEU A 513 -33.23 -1.06 19.48
CA LEU A 513 -31.91 -0.42 19.45
C LEU A 513 -31.71 0.53 20.62
N ILE A 514 -32.70 1.37 20.93
CA ILE A 514 -32.61 2.35 22.01
C ILE A 514 -32.40 1.63 23.35
N VAL A 515 -33.22 0.63 23.68
CA VAL A 515 -33.12 -0.08 24.98
C VAL A 515 -31.83 -0.87 25.12
N ASN A 516 -31.25 -1.34 24.01
CA ASN A 516 -29.97 -2.05 24.00
C ASN A 516 -28.75 -1.13 23.82
N SER A 517 -28.94 0.16 23.54
CA SER A 517 -27.82 1.09 23.30
C SER A 517 -27.08 1.50 24.58
N GLY A 518 -27.72 1.42 25.73
CA GLY A 518 -27.20 1.95 27.00
C GLY A 518 -27.14 3.49 27.07
N ILE A 519 -27.66 4.20 26.06
CA ILE A 519 -27.65 5.66 25.99
C ILE A 519 -28.86 6.21 26.71
N ASP A 520 -28.63 7.02 27.75
CA ASP A 520 -29.70 7.67 28.51
C ASP A 520 -30.03 9.06 27.92
N PHE A 521 -30.92 9.06 26.92
CA PHE A 521 -31.38 10.26 26.20
C PHE A 521 -32.90 10.23 25.95
N PRO A 522 -33.61 11.38 25.89
CA PRO A 522 -35.04 11.42 25.61
C PRO A 522 -35.38 10.93 24.19
N ILE A 523 -36.47 10.17 24.06
CA ILE A 523 -37.01 9.71 22.78
C ILE A 523 -37.99 10.77 22.25
N PHE A 524 -37.73 11.27 21.04
CA PHE A 524 -38.58 12.21 20.33
C PHE A 524 -39.39 11.49 19.27
N ILE A 525 -40.72 11.64 19.31
CA ILE A 525 -41.62 11.07 18.29
C ILE A 525 -42.34 12.23 17.60
N ASP A 526 -42.14 12.39 16.29
CA ASP A 526 -42.67 13.50 15.49
C ASP A 526 -43.65 12.97 14.44
N ASP A 527 -44.95 13.08 14.76
CA ASP A 527 -46.05 12.54 13.95
C ASP A 527 -45.86 11.05 13.59
N GLY A 528 -45.13 10.26 14.38
CA GLY A 528 -44.68 8.90 14.03
C GLY A 528 -45.73 7.78 14.06
N LEU A 529 -47.03 8.11 14.11
CA LEU A 529 -48.15 7.15 14.16
C LEU A 529 -49.29 7.52 13.20
N THR A 530 -49.07 8.41 12.21
CA THR A 530 -50.18 8.89 11.35
C THR A 530 -50.67 7.84 10.37
N LEU A 531 -49.81 6.88 10.02
CA LEU A 531 -50.12 5.79 9.09
C LEU A 531 -50.91 4.63 9.72
N TYR A 532 -51.19 4.68 11.02
CA TYR A 532 -51.75 3.57 11.78
C TYR A 532 -53.27 3.70 11.89
N ASP A 533 -53.97 2.57 11.83
CA ASP A 533 -55.37 2.51 12.25
C ASP A 533 -55.49 2.65 13.79
N GLU A 534 -56.71 2.82 14.29
CA GLU A 534 -56.95 3.08 15.72
C GLU A 534 -56.46 1.94 16.64
N GLU A 535 -56.57 0.68 16.20
CA GLU A 535 -56.09 -0.47 16.99
C GLU A 535 -54.56 -0.47 17.09
N ARG A 536 -53.87 -0.25 15.96
CA ARG A 536 -52.41 -0.15 15.91
C ARG A 536 -51.89 1.05 16.70
N LYS A 537 -52.51 2.22 16.55
CA LYS A 537 -52.15 3.43 17.32
C LYS A 537 -52.23 3.14 18.83
N LYS A 538 -53.34 2.55 19.28
CA LYS A 538 -53.53 2.21 20.70
C LYS A 538 -52.48 1.23 21.22
N ALA A 539 -52.19 0.18 20.46
CA ALA A 539 -51.16 -0.79 20.82
C ALA A 539 -49.76 -0.15 20.90
N SER A 540 -49.40 0.70 19.93
CA SER A 540 -48.14 1.45 19.94
C SER A 540 -48.04 2.45 21.09
N LEU A 541 -49.11 3.17 21.42
CA LEU A 541 -49.13 4.10 22.57
C LEU A 541 -48.96 3.37 23.91
N ASN A 542 -49.56 2.18 24.06
CA ASN A 542 -49.36 1.35 25.25
C ASN A 542 -47.90 0.91 25.41
N LEU A 543 -47.27 0.46 24.31
CA LEU A 543 -45.85 0.11 24.33
C LEU A 543 -44.98 1.31 24.71
N LEU A 544 -45.22 2.47 24.08
CA LEU A 544 -44.48 3.69 24.40
C LEU A 544 -44.68 4.10 25.87
N LYS A 545 -45.89 3.96 26.41
CA LYS A 545 -46.14 4.19 27.85
C LYS A 545 -45.36 3.24 28.74
N LYS A 546 -45.21 1.96 28.37
CA LYS A 546 -44.35 0.99 29.08
C LYS A 546 -42.89 1.43 29.06
N ILE A 547 -42.37 1.80 27.89
CA ILE A 547 -40.99 2.29 27.71
C ILE A 547 -40.76 3.62 28.45
N SER A 548 -41.81 4.46 28.57
CA SER A 548 -41.71 5.76 29.25
C SER A 548 -41.34 5.69 30.73
N LYS A 549 -41.32 4.49 31.33
CA LYS A 549 -40.86 4.27 32.70
C LYS A 549 -39.34 4.41 32.83
N ASP A 550 -38.63 4.00 31.79
CA ASP A 550 -37.17 3.97 31.76
C ASP A 550 -36.61 5.13 30.92
N TYR A 551 -37.32 5.52 29.86
CA TYR A 551 -36.93 6.61 28.97
C TYR A 551 -37.93 7.77 29.01
N GLN A 552 -37.44 9.01 29.00
CA GLN A 552 -38.32 10.16 28.81
C GLN A 552 -38.82 10.18 27.36
N ILE A 553 -40.14 10.25 27.16
CA ILE A 553 -40.74 10.34 25.82
C ILE A 553 -41.30 11.75 25.60
N ILE A 554 -40.99 12.32 24.44
CA ILE A 554 -41.50 13.61 23.97
C ILE A 554 -42.19 13.37 22.63
N PHE A 555 -43.51 13.23 22.69
CA PHE A 555 -44.37 12.93 21.56
C PHE A 555 -45.00 14.21 21.01
N PHE A 556 -44.73 14.54 19.76
CA PHE A 556 -45.33 15.64 19.04
C PHE A 556 -46.47 15.14 18.14
N THR A 557 -47.61 15.81 18.22
CA THR A 557 -48.75 15.49 17.33
C THR A 557 -49.63 16.69 17.01
N ASN A 558 -50.27 16.67 15.85
CA ASN A 558 -51.41 17.53 15.53
C ASN A 558 -52.79 16.89 15.84
N HIS A 559 -52.80 15.60 16.15
CA HIS A 559 -53.99 14.77 16.33
C HIS A 559 -54.41 14.75 17.80
N LYS A 560 -55.43 15.55 18.14
CA LYS A 560 -56.04 15.55 19.49
C LYS A 560 -56.78 14.25 19.78
N ASP A 561 -57.05 13.44 18.75
CA ASP A 561 -57.71 12.15 18.84
C ASP A 561 -56.97 11.12 19.69
N ILE A 562 -55.66 11.28 19.82
CA ILE A 562 -54.81 10.48 20.72
C ILE A 562 -55.22 10.60 22.20
N LEU A 563 -55.98 11.66 22.58
CA LEU A 563 -56.38 11.95 23.96
C LEU A 563 -57.72 11.32 24.38
N PHE A 564 -58.46 10.65 23.49
CA PHE A 564 -59.84 10.20 23.77
C PHE A 564 -59.96 8.89 24.56
N ASP A 565 -58.85 8.23 24.90
CA ASP A 565 -58.87 7.05 25.77
C ASP A 565 -58.44 7.41 27.21
N ASN A 566 -59.43 7.47 28.12
CA ASN A 566 -59.23 7.90 29.50
C ASN A 566 -58.21 7.02 30.28
N GLN A 567 -57.98 5.76 29.88
CA GLN A 567 -56.97 4.88 30.50
C GLN A 567 -55.54 5.19 30.03
N LEU A 568 -55.37 5.73 28.81
CA LEU A 568 -54.08 6.14 28.29
C LEU A 568 -53.59 7.44 28.96
N ASN A 569 -54.51 8.34 29.31
CA ASN A 569 -54.22 9.67 29.86
C ASN A 569 -53.55 9.69 31.25
N GLU A 570 -53.68 8.63 32.06
CA GLU A 570 -53.00 8.56 33.36
C GLU A 570 -51.47 8.53 33.20
N GLY A 571 -50.78 9.52 33.76
CA GLY A 571 -49.32 9.61 33.71
C GLY A 571 -48.75 10.30 32.47
N ILE A 572 -49.59 10.79 31.55
CA ILE A 572 -49.17 11.60 30.41
C ILE A 572 -49.17 13.08 30.79
N ASN A 573 -48.07 13.78 30.51
CA ASN A 573 -47.98 15.23 30.63
C ASN A 573 -48.44 15.89 29.32
N LEU A 574 -49.67 16.41 29.29
CA LEU A 574 -50.23 17.09 28.11
C LEU A 574 -49.81 18.56 28.07
N ILE A 575 -49.19 18.96 26.96
CA ILE A 575 -48.74 20.33 26.68
C ILE A 575 -49.42 20.79 25.38
N ASN A 576 -50.19 21.88 25.44
CA ASN A 576 -50.82 22.47 24.26
C ASN A 576 -50.00 23.67 23.77
N LEU A 577 -49.63 23.68 22.49
CA LEU A 577 -48.82 24.73 21.88
C LEU A 577 -49.60 25.96 21.43
#